data_AF-A0AAD9PPU6-F1
#
_entry.id   AF-A0AAD9PPU6-F1
#
_cell.length_a   1.000
_cell.length_b   1.000
_cell.length_c   1.000
_cell.angle_alpha   90.00
_cell.angle_beta   90.00
_cell.angle_gamma   90.00
#
_symmetry.space_group_name_H-M   'P 1'
#
loop_
_entity.id
_entity.type
_entity.pdbx_description
1 polymer ?
#
loop_
_entity_poly.entity_id
_entity_poly.type
_entity_poly.pdbx_seq_one_letter_code
_entity_poly.pdbx_strand_id
1 'polypeptide(L)'
;MATLRNSMMESENNETKKKSIVVWTESKDLSLLRTIAAEGIFVNTKAGSRERVRDRYHILAKKWKAKVAAEEKESGGGEKDMTEVEVLLEELVDLESESEKVAEQQNEAKKAAAAKEKKQATEMRQRALERFGETRKRQPETEKEEGKKETKRRRSGGGALEWLKEKGESLRELKEKELQDKKEEREIQKMQREQFVGQLQATQVANNDQMKMLQQQQHQQQQQQQQFTMLQHQMMVMMQQHAQLMSNLLKKDD
;
A
#
# COMPACT_ATOMS: atom_id res chain seq x y z
N MET A 1 -41.24 -22.79 -38.69
CA MET A 1 -41.55 -21.34 -38.76
C MET A 1 -41.35 -20.61 -37.43
N ALA A 2 -40.49 -21.09 -36.51
CA ALA A 2 -40.29 -20.45 -35.19
C ALA A 2 -38.82 -20.13 -34.86
N THR A 3 -37.90 -20.37 -35.80
CA THR A 3 -36.45 -20.22 -35.56
C THR A 3 -35.84 -18.99 -36.25
N LEU A 4 -36.62 -18.25 -37.04
CA LEU A 4 -36.12 -17.09 -37.80
C LEU A 4 -36.54 -15.74 -37.22
N ARG A 5 -37.37 -15.71 -36.17
CA ARG A 5 -37.84 -14.44 -35.58
C ARG A 5 -36.97 -13.93 -34.42
N ASN A 6 -36.14 -14.78 -33.81
CA ASN A 6 -35.23 -14.35 -32.73
C ASN A 6 -33.90 -13.77 -33.22
N SER A 7 -33.50 -13.99 -34.48
CA SER A 7 -32.22 -13.47 -34.99
C SER A 7 -32.27 -11.99 -35.39
N MET A 8 -33.46 -11.39 -35.49
CA MET A 8 -33.62 -10.00 -35.97
C MET A 8 -33.82 -8.99 -34.83
N MET A 9 -33.99 -9.45 -33.59
CA MET A 9 -34.08 -8.61 -32.39
C MET A 9 -32.78 -8.53 -31.57
N GLU A 10 -31.73 -9.27 -31.95
CA GLU A 10 -30.40 -9.12 -31.34
C GLU A 10 -29.51 -8.11 -32.09
N SER A 11 -29.88 -7.70 -33.30
CA SER A 11 -29.16 -6.68 -34.08
C SER A 11 -29.46 -5.24 -33.67
N GLU A 12 -30.56 -4.96 -32.96
CA GLU A 12 -30.92 -3.59 -32.55
C GLU A 12 -30.41 -3.20 -31.15
N ASN A 13 -29.91 -4.15 -30.36
CA ASN A 13 -29.44 -3.89 -28.99
C ASN A 13 -27.93 -3.64 -28.86
N ASN A 14 -27.17 -3.64 -29.96
CA ASN A 14 -25.74 -3.31 -29.95
C ASN A 14 -25.45 -1.82 -30.22
N GLU A 15 -26.48 -1.00 -30.42
CA GLU A 15 -26.30 0.41 -30.78
C GLU A 15 -26.24 1.36 -29.56
N THR A 16 -26.48 0.85 -28.34
CA THR A 16 -26.56 1.65 -27.10
C THR A 16 -25.34 1.57 -26.18
N LYS A 17 -24.26 0.87 -26.56
CA LYS A 17 -22.97 0.89 -25.81
C LYS A 17 -21.90 1.75 -26.48
N LYS A 18 -22.27 2.91 -27.03
CA LYS A 18 -21.28 3.97 -27.32
C LYS A 18 -20.79 4.53 -25.99
N LYS A 19 -19.56 4.19 -25.59
CA LYS A 19 -18.88 4.80 -24.43
C LYS A 19 -18.98 6.32 -24.60
N SER A 20 -19.66 7.01 -23.68
CA SER A 20 -19.76 8.47 -23.68
C SER A 20 -18.36 9.07 -23.81
N ILE A 21 -18.09 9.73 -24.94
CA ILE A 21 -16.84 10.43 -25.19
C ILE A 21 -16.89 11.70 -24.33
N VAL A 22 -16.09 11.73 -23.27
CA VAL A 22 -15.95 12.94 -22.46
C VAL A 22 -15.22 13.99 -23.31
N VAL A 23 -15.96 15.01 -23.73
CA VAL A 23 -15.39 16.20 -24.37
C VAL A 23 -14.73 17.04 -23.28
N TRP A 24 -13.41 17.15 -23.35
CA TRP A 24 -12.62 17.98 -22.44
C TRP A 24 -12.65 19.44 -22.88
N THR A 25 -12.93 20.33 -21.94
CA THR A 25 -12.94 21.78 -22.12
C THR A 25 -12.05 22.40 -21.05
N GLU A 26 -11.61 23.62 -21.26
CA GLU A 26 -10.74 24.35 -20.32
C GLU A 26 -11.34 24.43 -18.90
N SER A 27 -12.66 24.66 -18.80
CA SER A 27 -13.38 24.64 -17.52
C SER A 27 -13.33 23.27 -16.82
N LYS A 28 -13.36 22.16 -17.58
CA LYS A 28 -13.24 20.80 -17.02
C LYS A 28 -11.80 20.48 -16.62
N ASP A 29 -10.83 20.97 -17.38
CA ASP A 29 -9.42 20.84 -17.05
C ASP A 29 -9.10 21.62 -15.77
N LEU A 30 -9.60 22.84 -15.64
CA LEU A 30 -9.46 23.66 -14.44
C LEU A 30 -10.11 23.01 -13.22
N SER A 31 -11.34 22.50 -13.35
CA SER A 31 -11.98 21.73 -12.28
C SER A 31 -11.16 20.50 -11.91
N LEU A 32 -10.59 19.80 -12.89
CA LEU A 32 -9.76 18.64 -12.66
C LEU A 32 -8.48 19.00 -11.89
N LEU A 33 -7.76 20.02 -12.32
CA LEU A 33 -6.50 20.44 -11.71
C LEU A 33 -6.71 20.93 -10.28
N ARG A 34 -7.77 21.71 -10.03
CA ARG A 34 -8.16 22.11 -8.67
C ARG A 34 -8.45 20.91 -7.78
N THR A 35 -9.16 19.90 -8.29
CA THR A 35 -9.43 18.66 -7.53
C THR A 35 -8.14 17.89 -7.23
N ILE A 36 -7.22 17.78 -8.20
CA ILE A 36 -5.92 17.11 -7.99
C ILE A 36 -5.10 17.87 -6.93
N ALA A 37 -5.07 19.21 -7.00
CA ALA A 37 -4.36 20.05 -6.05
C ALA A 37 -4.95 19.97 -4.63
N ALA A 38 -6.28 19.94 -4.50
CA ALA A 38 -6.96 19.92 -3.21
C ALA A 38 -7.00 18.54 -2.52
N GLU A 39 -7.26 17.47 -3.27
CA GLU A 39 -7.49 16.12 -2.71
C GLU A 39 -6.27 15.20 -2.84
N GLY A 40 -5.25 15.60 -3.59
CA GLY A 40 -4.12 14.74 -3.96
C GLY A 40 -4.48 13.72 -5.05
N ILE A 41 -3.45 13.02 -5.54
CA ILE A 41 -3.47 12.23 -6.77
C ILE A 41 -4.59 11.14 -6.77
N PHE A 42 -5.67 11.45 -7.50
CA PHE A 42 -6.70 10.54 -8.02
C PHE A 42 -7.59 9.78 -7.01
N VAL A 43 -7.98 10.40 -5.90
CA VAL A 43 -8.63 9.66 -4.80
C VAL A 43 -10.07 9.21 -5.12
N ASN A 44 -10.87 9.96 -5.88
CA ASN A 44 -12.34 9.74 -5.86
C ASN A 44 -13.06 9.35 -7.17
N THR A 45 -12.36 8.93 -8.22
CA THR A 45 -13.00 8.53 -9.50
C THR A 45 -13.06 7.01 -9.68
N LYS A 46 -14.24 6.48 -10.09
CA LYS A 46 -14.43 5.06 -10.48
C LYS A 46 -13.27 4.58 -11.37
N ALA A 47 -12.78 3.35 -11.20
CA ALA A 47 -11.52 2.86 -11.80
C ALA A 47 -11.30 3.22 -13.30
N GLY A 48 -12.32 3.09 -14.16
CA GLY A 48 -12.22 3.47 -15.59
C GLY A 48 -12.29 4.97 -15.90
N SER A 49 -12.61 5.81 -14.91
CA SER A 49 -12.54 7.27 -14.97
C SER A 49 -11.20 7.77 -14.42
N ARG A 50 -10.55 7.01 -13.54
CA ARG A 50 -9.25 7.35 -12.94
C ARG A 50 -8.12 7.39 -13.97
N GLU A 51 -8.03 6.36 -14.81
CA GLU A 51 -7.01 6.27 -15.87
C GLU A 51 -7.14 7.41 -16.88
N ARG A 52 -8.37 7.70 -17.33
CA ARG A 52 -8.62 8.80 -18.28
C ARG A 52 -8.26 10.17 -17.73
N VAL A 53 -8.54 10.38 -16.45
CA VAL A 53 -8.22 11.62 -15.73
C VAL A 53 -6.70 11.76 -15.56
N ARG A 54 -5.99 10.65 -15.27
CA ARG A 54 -4.53 10.61 -15.29
C ARG A 54 -3.95 10.92 -16.67
N ASP A 55 -4.45 10.26 -17.70
CA ASP A 55 -3.98 10.48 -19.08
C ASP A 55 -4.18 11.94 -19.50
N ARG A 56 -5.32 12.53 -19.13
CA ARG A 56 -5.60 13.95 -19.40
C ARG A 56 -4.58 14.86 -18.71
N TYR A 57 -4.33 14.66 -17.41
CA TYR A 57 -3.31 15.42 -16.68
C TYR A 57 -1.93 15.31 -17.35
N HIS A 58 -1.49 14.11 -17.71
CA HIS A 58 -0.18 13.91 -18.36
C HIS A 58 -0.09 14.62 -19.72
N ILE A 59 -1.18 14.65 -20.49
CA ILE A 59 -1.23 15.40 -21.75
C ILE A 59 -1.08 16.91 -21.48
N LEU A 60 -1.78 17.45 -20.49
CA LEU A 60 -1.71 18.86 -20.12
C LEU A 60 -0.32 19.24 -19.61
N ALA A 61 0.24 18.47 -18.69
CA ALA A 61 1.59 18.68 -18.15
C ALA A 61 2.67 18.64 -19.26
N LYS A 62 2.58 17.69 -20.20
CA LYS A 62 3.50 17.63 -21.35
C LYS A 62 3.40 18.86 -22.24
N LYS A 63 2.17 19.33 -22.53
CA LYS A 63 1.96 20.54 -23.33
C LYS A 63 2.49 21.79 -22.63
N TRP A 64 2.27 21.89 -21.32
CA TRP A 64 2.79 22.98 -20.49
C TRP A 64 4.33 23.01 -20.51
N LYS A 65 4.98 21.88 -20.19
CA LYS A 65 6.45 21.75 -20.24
C LYS A 65 7.01 22.13 -21.62
N ALA A 66 6.34 21.73 -22.70
CA ALA A 66 6.75 22.10 -24.05
C ALA A 66 6.57 23.59 -24.36
N LYS A 67 5.50 24.22 -23.85
CA LYS A 67 5.28 25.67 -23.95
C LYS A 67 6.36 26.44 -23.21
N VAL A 68 6.61 26.11 -21.94
CA VAL A 68 7.66 26.73 -21.12
C VAL A 68 9.03 26.60 -21.80
N ALA A 69 9.41 25.41 -22.24
CA ALA A 69 10.70 25.19 -22.92
C ALA A 69 10.83 25.97 -24.25
N ALA A 70 9.72 26.18 -24.97
CA ALA A 70 9.72 27.01 -26.17
C ALA A 70 9.86 28.50 -25.84
N GLU A 71 9.14 28.98 -24.82
CA GLU A 71 9.20 30.36 -24.35
C GLU A 71 10.57 30.72 -23.75
N GLU A 72 11.22 29.82 -23.02
CA GLU A 72 12.60 29.99 -22.56
C GLU A 72 13.58 30.12 -23.74
N LYS A 73 13.38 29.34 -24.80
CA LYS A 73 14.24 29.34 -25.98
C LYS A 73 14.05 30.58 -26.85
N GLU A 74 12.84 31.11 -26.94
CA GLU A 74 12.48 32.22 -27.84
C GLU A 74 12.54 33.59 -27.15
N SER A 75 12.10 33.68 -25.89
CA SER A 75 11.90 34.94 -25.17
C SER A 75 12.79 35.10 -23.93
N GLY A 76 13.59 34.08 -23.58
CA GLY A 76 14.49 34.16 -22.42
C GLY A 76 13.80 34.14 -21.06
N GLY A 77 12.54 33.68 -20.98
CA GLY A 77 11.82 33.48 -19.71
C GLY A 77 11.29 34.77 -19.08
N GLY A 78 10.68 35.65 -19.87
CA GLY A 78 9.97 36.82 -19.33
C GLY A 78 8.64 36.45 -18.66
N GLU A 79 8.30 37.14 -17.57
CA GLU A 79 7.03 37.04 -16.87
C GLU A 79 5.87 37.29 -17.85
N LYS A 80 5.12 36.23 -18.14
CA LYS A 80 3.96 36.26 -19.02
C LYS A 80 2.70 36.04 -18.20
N ASP A 81 1.60 36.66 -18.62
CA ASP A 81 0.28 36.41 -18.03
C ASP A 81 -0.08 34.93 -18.16
N MET A 82 0.14 34.18 -17.08
CA MET A 82 -0.22 32.77 -16.98
C MET A 82 -1.71 32.67 -16.70
N THR A 83 -2.38 31.82 -17.47
CA THR A 83 -3.77 31.46 -17.17
C THR A 83 -3.82 30.64 -15.88
N GLU A 84 -4.96 30.62 -15.18
CA GLU A 84 -5.10 29.85 -13.93
C GLU A 84 -4.80 28.36 -14.12
N VAL A 85 -5.13 27.80 -15.29
CA VAL A 85 -4.80 26.42 -15.67
C VAL A 85 -3.29 26.20 -15.71
N GLU A 86 -2.56 27.19 -16.20
CA GLU A 86 -1.10 27.14 -16.35
C GLU A 86 -0.38 27.28 -15.01
N VAL A 87 -0.85 28.17 -14.14
CA VAL A 87 -0.36 28.30 -12.75
C VAL A 87 -0.54 26.98 -12.00
N LEU A 88 -1.74 26.38 -12.08
CA LEU A 88 -1.99 25.09 -11.43
C LEU A 88 -1.16 23.95 -12.03
N LEU A 89 -0.86 24.00 -13.33
CA LEU A 89 0.01 23.00 -13.96
C LEU A 89 1.46 23.14 -13.53
N GLU A 90 1.96 24.37 -13.37
CA GLU A 90 3.29 24.64 -12.83
C GLU A 90 3.43 24.07 -11.41
N GLU A 91 2.52 24.46 -10.49
CA GLU A 91 2.53 23.97 -9.11
C GLU A 91 2.47 22.44 -9.02
N LEU A 92 1.59 21.80 -9.80
CA LEU A 92 1.45 20.35 -9.79
C LEU A 92 2.67 19.63 -10.38
N VAL A 93 3.27 20.19 -11.43
CA VAL A 93 4.48 19.64 -12.06
C VAL A 93 5.69 19.76 -11.14
N ASP A 94 5.83 20.86 -10.43
CA ASP A 94 6.91 21.09 -9.49
C ASP A 94 6.77 20.15 -8.29
N LEU A 95 5.57 20.05 -7.74
CA LEU A 95 5.28 19.11 -6.64
C LEU A 95 5.54 17.65 -7.05
N GLU A 96 5.16 17.26 -8.28
CA GLU A 96 5.47 15.94 -8.83
C GLU A 96 6.99 15.71 -8.90
N SER A 97 7.74 16.68 -9.41
CA SER A 97 9.19 16.62 -9.54
C SER A 97 9.91 16.57 -8.18
N GLU A 98 9.43 17.30 -7.19
CA GLU A 98 9.93 17.23 -5.81
C GLU A 98 9.65 15.88 -5.17
N SER A 99 8.45 15.33 -5.39
CA SER A 99 8.08 14.01 -4.87
C SER A 99 8.95 12.89 -5.46
N GLU A 100 9.29 12.96 -6.76
CA GLU A 100 10.22 12.04 -7.41
C GLU A 100 11.63 12.14 -6.82
N LYS A 101 12.15 13.36 -6.63
CA LYS A 101 13.47 13.58 -6.00
C LYS A 101 13.53 13.02 -4.58
N VAL A 102 12.49 13.21 -3.77
CA VAL A 102 12.42 12.67 -2.41
C VAL A 102 12.41 11.14 -2.44
N ALA A 103 11.65 10.53 -3.36
CA ALA A 103 11.61 9.08 -3.51
C ALA A 103 12.96 8.49 -3.95
N GLU A 104 13.66 9.17 -4.88
CA GLU A 104 15.00 8.80 -5.32
C GLU A 104 16.00 8.88 -4.17
N GLN A 105 16.03 9.99 -3.42
CA GLN A 105 16.92 10.16 -2.27
C GLN A 105 16.68 9.08 -1.19
N GLN A 106 15.43 8.72 -0.92
CA GLN A 106 15.11 7.64 0.00
C GLN A 106 15.62 6.28 -0.49
N ASN A 107 15.52 6.02 -1.80
CA ASN A 107 16.01 4.77 -2.39
C ASN A 107 17.54 4.70 -2.37
N GLU A 108 18.21 5.81 -2.70
CA GLU A 108 19.67 5.92 -2.60
C GLU A 108 20.16 5.75 -1.17
N ALA A 109 19.49 6.36 -0.19
CA ALA A 109 19.82 6.19 1.23
C ALA A 109 19.69 4.72 1.68
N LYS A 110 18.62 4.02 1.26
CA LYS A 110 18.44 2.58 1.52
C LYS A 110 19.54 1.75 0.88
N LYS A 111 19.91 2.04 -0.37
CA LYS A 111 20.99 1.35 -1.09
C LYS A 111 22.35 1.59 -0.44
N ALA A 112 22.62 2.82 0.00
CA ALA A 112 23.85 3.17 0.71
C ALA A 112 23.95 2.49 2.09
N ALA A 113 22.83 2.40 2.82
CA ALA A 113 22.78 1.67 4.09
C ALA A 113 23.06 0.17 3.89
N ALA A 114 22.40 -0.46 2.92
CA ALA A 114 22.63 -1.87 2.58
C ALA A 114 24.08 -2.14 2.13
N ALA A 115 24.69 -1.21 1.38
CA ALA A 115 26.09 -1.32 0.99
C ALA A 115 27.05 -1.22 2.18
N LYS A 116 26.78 -0.33 3.14
CA LYS A 116 27.58 -0.20 4.37
C LYS A 116 27.48 -1.46 5.23
N GLU A 117 26.29 -2.01 5.42
CA GLU A 117 26.06 -3.25 6.16
C GLU A 117 26.80 -4.43 5.52
N LYS A 118 26.69 -4.58 4.19
CA LYS A 118 27.44 -5.60 3.45
C LYS A 118 28.95 -5.46 3.64
N LYS A 119 29.47 -4.23 3.58
CA LYS A 119 30.90 -3.97 3.80
C LYS A 119 31.31 -4.35 5.23
N GLN A 120 30.55 -3.93 6.23
CA GLN A 120 30.80 -4.28 7.63
C GLN A 120 30.79 -5.80 7.86
N ALA A 121 29.81 -6.51 7.28
CA ALA A 121 29.75 -7.97 7.36
C ALA A 121 30.98 -8.64 6.72
N THR A 122 31.44 -8.13 5.56
CA THR A 122 32.66 -8.64 4.92
C THR A 122 33.93 -8.35 5.71
N GLU A 123 34.04 -7.16 6.32
CA GLU A 123 35.17 -6.79 7.18
C GLU A 123 35.18 -7.64 8.47
N MET A 124 34.03 -7.89 9.09
CA MET A 124 33.92 -8.80 10.23
C MET A 124 34.35 -10.23 9.87
N ARG A 125 33.93 -10.72 8.69
CA ARG A 125 34.35 -12.02 8.17
C ARG A 125 35.85 -12.09 7.92
N GLN A 126 36.43 -11.07 7.30
CA GLN A 126 37.89 -11.00 7.07
C GLN A 126 38.67 -10.94 8.39
N ARG A 127 38.25 -10.09 9.32
CA ARG A 127 38.86 -9.98 10.64
C ARG A 127 38.78 -11.28 11.44
N ALA A 128 37.69 -12.04 11.32
CA ALA A 128 37.58 -13.37 11.92
C ALA A 128 38.56 -14.37 11.29
N LEU A 129 38.70 -14.36 9.95
CA LEU A 129 39.67 -15.19 9.23
C LEU A 129 41.12 -14.83 9.57
N GLU A 130 41.45 -13.55 9.72
CA GLU A 130 42.77 -13.08 10.13
C GLU A 130 43.09 -13.47 11.57
N ARG A 131 42.14 -13.31 12.51
CA ARG A 131 42.30 -13.74 13.91
C ARG A 131 42.52 -15.24 14.01
N PHE A 132 41.79 -16.04 13.22
CA PHE A 132 42.01 -17.48 13.11
C PHE A 132 43.41 -17.80 12.57
N GLY A 133 43.88 -17.05 11.57
CA GLY A 133 45.23 -17.12 11.03
C GLY A 133 46.32 -16.78 12.04
N GLU A 134 46.10 -15.79 12.91
CA GLU A 134 47.04 -15.44 13.99
C GLU A 134 47.08 -16.47 15.11
N THR A 135 45.95 -17.01 15.57
CA THR A 135 45.94 -18.09 16.58
C THR A 135 46.65 -19.35 16.09
N ARG A 136 46.60 -19.61 14.78
CA ARG A 136 47.38 -20.69 14.14
C ARG A 136 48.88 -20.38 14.10
N LYS A 137 49.29 -19.11 14.06
CA LYS A 137 50.71 -18.67 14.11
C LYS A 137 51.24 -18.52 15.54
N ARG A 138 50.38 -18.43 16.56
CA ARG A 138 50.74 -18.35 18.00
C ARG A 138 50.92 -19.71 18.69
N GLN A 139 50.96 -20.82 17.95
CA GLN A 139 51.64 -22.03 18.44
C GLN A 139 53.11 -22.03 18.00
N PRO A 140 54.01 -21.38 18.76
CA PRO A 140 55.39 -21.84 18.86
C PRO A 140 55.69 -22.29 20.30
N GLU A 141 56.28 -23.49 20.40
CA GLU A 141 57.14 -23.95 21.49
C GLU A 141 56.60 -23.98 22.93
N THR A 142 55.80 -24.98 23.26
CA THR A 142 55.85 -25.60 24.60
C THR A 142 55.62 -27.11 24.47
N GLU A 143 56.70 -27.86 24.24
CA GLU A 143 56.88 -29.26 24.70
C GLU A 143 58.27 -29.76 24.24
N LYS A 144 59.29 -29.45 25.05
CA LYS A 144 60.50 -30.27 25.28
C LYS A 144 60.28 -30.83 26.70
N GLU A 145 60.49 -32.08 27.11
CA GLU A 145 61.06 -33.35 26.63
C GLU A 145 60.07 -34.44 27.13
N GLU A 146 59.93 -35.64 26.56
CA GLU A 146 60.86 -36.75 26.73
C GLU A 146 60.59 -37.87 25.70
N GLY A 147 61.67 -38.38 25.12
CA GLY A 147 61.85 -39.81 24.90
C GLY A 147 60.93 -40.52 23.92
N LYS A 148 61.17 -40.39 22.61
CA LYS A 148 61.09 -41.58 21.73
C LYS A 148 61.83 -41.43 20.41
N LYS A 149 62.93 -42.18 20.34
CA LYS A 149 63.62 -42.73 19.17
C LYS A 149 63.12 -42.22 17.81
N GLU A 150 63.97 -41.38 17.24
CA GLU A 150 64.02 -41.01 15.83
C GLU A 150 63.96 -42.26 14.95
N THR A 151 62.77 -42.58 14.45
CA THR A 151 62.60 -43.46 13.29
C THR A 151 62.23 -42.57 12.13
N LYS A 152 63.09 -42.55 11.12
CA LYS A 152 62.95 -41.86 9.83
C LYS A 152 61.62 -42.27 9.17
N ARG A 153 60.52 -41.63 9.55
CA ARG A 153 59.20 -41.82 8.94
C ARG A 153 59.11 -40.88 7.74
N ARG A 154 59.06 -41.51 6.57
CA ARG A 154 58.69 -40.93 5.28
C ARG A 154 57.61 -39.84 5.47
N ARG A 155 57.82 -38.66 4.87
CA ARG A 155 56.90 -37.52 4.80
C ARG A 155 55.43 -37.98 4.89
N SER A 156 54.85 -37.88 6.09
CA SER A 156 53.44 -38.24 6.30
C SER A 156 52.58 -37.13 5.70
N GLY A 157 51.77 -37.48 4.71
CA GLY A 157 50.70 -36.61 4.18
C GLY A 157 49.56 -36.37 5.17
N GLY A 158 49.73 -36.70 6.46
CA GLY A 158 48.73 -36.55 7.52
C GLY A 158 48.21 -35.11 7.65
N GLY A 159 49.08 -34.10 7.60
CA GLY A 159 48.65 -32.70 7.67
C GLY A 159 47.81 -32.24 6.47
N ALA A 160 47.97 -32.86 5.30
CA ALA A 160 47.12 -32.57 4.14
C ALA A 160 45.73 -33.20 4.27
N LEU A 161 45.65 -34.43 4.80
CA LEU A 161 44.38 -35.11 5.08
C LEU A 161 43.60 -34.43 6.21
N GLU A 162 44.31 -33.97 7.24
CA GLU A 162 43.73 -33.25 8.38
C GLU A 162 43.18 -31.89 7.93
N TRP A 163 43.92 -31.15 7.08
CA TRP A 163 43.43 -29.92 6.46
C TRP A 163 42.21 -30.14 5.55
N LEU A 164 42.16 -31.24 4.80
CA LEU A 164 40.99 -31.59 3.96
C LEU A 164 39.76 -31.90 4.82
N LYS A 165 39.96 -32.59 5.95
CA LYS A 165 38.89 -32.91 6.90
C LYS A 165 38.35 -31.66 7.58
N GLU A 166 39.23 -30.80 8.09
CA GLU A 166 38.90 -29.51 8.70
C GLU A 166 38.18 -28.60 7.69
N LYS A 167 38.63 -28.57 6.43
CA LYS A 167 37.94 -27.81 5.38
C LYS A 167 36.55 -28.35 5.07
N GLY A 168 36.36 -29.66 5.06
CA GLY A 168 35.06 -30.30 4.86
C GLY A 168 34.09 -29.99 6.00
N GLU A 169 34.55 -30.05 7.25
CA GLU A 169 33.77 -29.70 8.43
C GLU A 169 33.37 -28.21 8.43
N SER A 170 34.30 -27.32 8.12
CA SER A 170 34.02 -25.88 8.00
C SER A 170 33.00 -25.54 6.89
N LEU A 171 33.07 -26.24 5.75
CA LEU A 171 32.09 -26.10 4.66
C LEU A 171 30.71 -26.59 5.07
N ARG A 172 30.65 -27.70 5.82
CA ARG A 172 29.39 -28.27 6.32
C ARG A 172 28.75 -27.34 7.34
N GLU A 173 29.53 -26.79 8.26
CA GLU A 173 29.06 -25.85 9.28
C GLU A 173 28.54 -24.54 8.65
N LEU A 174 29.24 -24.00 7.64
CA LEU A 174 28.79 -22.81 6.90
C LEU A 174 27.43 -23.05 6.22
N LYS A 175 27.28 -24.22 5.58
CA LYS A 175 26.04 -24.61 4.90
C LYS A 175 24.89 -24.83 5.89
N GLU A 176 25.18 -25.31 7.09
CA GLU A 176 24.19 -25.49 8.16
C GLU A 176 23.73 -24.14 8.72
N LYS A 177 24.65 -23.20 8.97
CA LYS A 177 24.32 -21.82 9.37
C LYS A 177 23.48 -21.11 8.32
N GLU A 178 23.86 -21.18 7.03
CA GLU A 178 23.07 -20.58 5.94
C GLU A 178 21.64 -21.16 5.88
N LEU A 179 21.50 -22.46 6.15
CA LEU A 179 20.18 -23.12 6.18
C LEU A 179 19.36 -22.67 7.40
N GLN A 180 20.02 -22.36 8.52
CA GLN A 180 19.39 -21.89 9.75
C GLN A 180 18.95 -20.43 9.62
N ASP A 181 19.79 -19.56 9.08
CA ASP A 181 19.44 -18.17 8.77
C ASP A 181 18.24 -18.10 7.82
N LYS A 182 18.21 -18.97 6.80
CA LYS A 182 17.07 -19.09 5.87
C LYS A 182 15.79 -19.64 6.52
N LYS A 183 15.89 -20.38 7.62
CA LYS A 183 14.70 -20.77 8.41
C LYS A 183 14.22 -19.60 9.26
N GLU A 184 15.14 -18.90 9.92
CA GLU A 184 14.80 -17.75 10.76
C GLU A 184 14.16 -16.61 9.96
N GLU A 185 14.69 -16.31 8.76
CA GLU A 185 14.10 -15.31 7.86
C GLU A 185 12.66 -15.68 7.44
N ARG A 186 12.39 -16.97 7.21
CA ARG A 186 11.04 -17.46 6.90
C ARG A 186 10.09 -17.34 8.09
N GLU A 187 10.57 -17.60 9.30
CA GLU A 187 9.77 -17.42 10.52
C GLU A 187 9.47 -15.94 10.77
N ILE A 188 10.44 -15.05 10.54
CA ILE A 188 10.22 -13.60 10.64
C ILE A 188 9.18 -13.14 9.61
N GLN A 189 9.27 -13.58 8.35
CA GLN A 189 8.25 -13.27 7.34
C GLN A 189 6.87 -13.82 7.72
N LYS A 190 6.82 -15.05 8.26
CA LYS A 190 5.57 -15.67 8.71
C LYS A 190 4.96 -14.89 9.87
N MET A 191 5.77 -14.47 10.83
CA MET A 191 5.35 -13.64 11.96
C MET A 191 4.83 -12.28 11.51
N GLN A 192 5.53 -11.60 10.60
CA GLN A 192 5.06 -10.32 10.03
C GLN A 192 3.73 -10.49 9.28
N ARG A 193 3.58 -11.56 8.50
CA ARG A 193 2.34 -11.87 7.80
C ARG A 193 1.21 -12.18 8.77
N GLU A 194 1.47 -12.97 9.81
CA GLU A 194 0.49 -13.27 10.87
C GLU A 194 0.08 -12.02 11.64
N GLN A 195 1.02 -11.13 11.98
CA GLN A 195 0.70 -9.85 12.62
C GLN A 195 -0.17 -8.97 11.71
N PHE A 196 0.17 -8.88 10.42
CA PHE A 196 -0.61 -8.11 9.45
C PHE A 196 -2.04 -8.66 9.29
N VAL A 197 -2.17 -9.98 9.16
CA VAL A 197 -3.48 -10.66 9.09
C VAL A 197 -4.27 -10.47 10.39
N GLY A 198 -3.62 -10.56 11.55
CA GLY A 198 -4.25 -10.31 12.85
C GLY A 198 -4.77 -8.87 12.98
N GLN A 199 -4.01 -7.88 12.51
CA GLN A 199 -4.43 -6.48 12.51
C GLN A 199 -5.62 -6.25 11.56
N LEU A 200 -5.60 -6.83 10.36
CA LEU A 200 -6.72 -6.80 9.43
C LEU A 200 -7.98 -7.44 10.02
N GLN A 201 -7.85 -8.59 10.68
CA GLN A 201 -8.96 -9.28 11.32
C GLN A 201 -9.53 -8.45 12.48
N ALA A 202 -8.67 -7.88 13.34
CA ALA A 202 -9.10 -7.00 14.43
C ALA A 202 -9.85 -5.77 13.91
N THR A 203 -9.36 -5.16 12.83
CA THR A 203 -10.03 -4.01 12.19
C THR A 203 -11.39 -4.40 11.60
N GLN A 204 -11.49 -5.58 10.98
CA GLN A 204 -12.75 -6.08 10.43
C GLN A 204 -13.78 -6.37 11.54
N VAL A 205 -13.36 -7.00 12.64
CA VAL A 205 -14.23 -7.26 13.81
C VAL A 205 -14.68 -5.94 14.44
N ALA A 206 -13.77 -4.98 14.64
CA ALA A 206 -14.11 -3.66 15.19
C ALA A 206 -15.13 -2.91 14.31
N ASN A 207 -14.96 -2.94 12.99
CA ASN A 207 -15.93 -2.34 12.05
C ASN A 207 -17.29 -3.05 12.10
N ASN A 208 -17.31 -4.38 12.21
CA ASN A 208 -18.55 -5.15 12.33
C ASN A 208 -19.29 -4.83 13.63
N ASP A 209 -18.56 -4.80 14.76
CA ASP A 209 -19.11 -4.45 16.07
C ASP A 209 -19.67 -3.03 16.10
N GLN A 210 -18.97 -2.07 15.49
CA GLN A 210 -19.45 -0.69 15.38
C GLN A 210 -20.73 -0.61 14.54
N MET A 211 -20.82 -1.35 13.43
CA MET A 211 -22.03 -1.43 12.61
C MET A 211 -23.20 -2.05 13.38
N LYS A 212 -22.94 -3.10 14.16
CA LYS A 212 -23.94 -3.76 14.99
C LYS A 212 -24.45 -2.85 16.11
N MET A 213 -23.56 -2.08 16.74
CA MET A 213 -23.92 -1.07 17.72
C MET A 213 -24.81 0.02 17.11
N LEU A 214 -24.45 0.53 15.93
CA LEU A 214 -25.24 1.54 15.23
C LEU A 214 -26.64 1.00 14.85
N GLN A 215 -26.70 -0.23 14.36
CA GLN A 215 -27.96 -0.89 14.04
C GLN A 215 -28.86 -1.05 15.27
N GLN A 216 -28.28 -1.46 16.40
CA GLN A 216 -29.01 -1.58 17.67
C GLN A 216 -29.53 -0.22 18.15
N GLN A 217 -28.72 0.84 18.07
CA GLN A 217 -29.15 2.19 18.43
C GLN A 217 -30.31 2.67 17.54
N GLN A 218 -30.25 2.42 16.23
CA GLN A 218 -31.30 2.80 15.31
C GLN A 218 -32.61 2.04 15.58
N HIS A 219 -32.52 0.75 15.92
CA HIS A 219 -33.68 -0.04 16.30
C HIS A 219 -34.33 0.47 17.60
N GLN A 220 -33.51 0.87 18.58
CA GLN A 220 -34.00 1.42 19.84
C GLN A 220 -34.72 2.78 19.64
N GLN A 221 -34.20 3.64 18.77
CA GLN A 221 -34.90 4.87 18.36
C GLN A 221 -36.24 4.58 17.67
N GLN A 222 -36.28 3.61 16.74
CA GLN A 222 -37.54 3.23 16.08
C GLN A 222 -38.58 2.73 17.08
N GLN A 223 -38.19 1.90 18.05
CA GLN A 223 -39.12 1.45 19.09
C GLN A 223 -39.70 2.61 19.91
N GLN A 224 -38.87 3.59 20.30
CA GLN A 224 -39.36 4.78 21.01
C GLN A 224 -40.33 5.61 20.14
N GLN A 225 -40.03 5.80 18.85
CA GLN A 225 -40.94 6.49 17.93
C GLN A 225 -42.27 5.74 17.74
N GLN A 226 -42.24 4.41 17.65
CA GLN A 226 -43.46 3.60 17.56
C GLN A 226 -44.31 3.71 18.82
N GLN A 227 -43.70 3.65 20.01
CA GLN A 227 -44.41 3.85 21.28
C GLN A 227 -45.04 5.25 21.36
N PHE A 228 -44.32 6.30 20.95
CA PHE A 228 -44.85 7.66 20.91
C PHE A 228 -45.98 7.81 19.88
N THR A 229 -45.84 7.21 18.70
CA THR A 229 -46.87 7.24 17.66
C THR A 229 -48.14 6.51 18.11
N MET A 230 -48.00 5.35 18.77
CA MET A 230 -49.11 4.61 19.36
C MET A 230 -49.81 5.44 20.45
N LEU A 231 -49.05 6.10 21.33
CA LEU A 231 -49.60 6.96 22.37
C LEU A 231 -50.35 8.17 21.78
N GLN A 232 -49.78 8.82 20.77
CA GLN A 232 -50.44 9.92 20.04
C GLN A 232 -51.74 9.43 19.38
N HIS A 233 -51.70 8.26 18.74
CA HIS A 233 -52.87 7.66 18.12
C HIS A 233 -53.97 7.36 19.14
N GLN A 234 -53.62 6.78 20.30
CA GLN A 234 -54.56 6.53 21.39
C GLN A 234 -55.19 7.84 21.90
N MET A 235 -54.38 8.90 22.05
CA MET A 235 -54.87 10.21 22.46
C MET A 235 -55.82 10.82 21.42
N MET A 236 -55.51 10.66 20.13
CA MET A 236 -56.38 11.11 19.04
C MET A 236 -57.72 10.36 19.02
N VAL A 237 -57.69 9.03 19.23
CA VAL A 237 -58.92 8.22 19.33
C VAL A 237 -59.75 8.63 20.55
N MET A 238 -59.12 8.87 21.71
CA MET A 238 -59.81 9.34 22.90
C MET A 238 -60.44 10.72 22.68
N MET A 239 -59.71 11.65 22.06
CA MET A 239 -60.24 12.98 21.72
C MET A 239 -61.40 12.88 20.73
N GLN A 240 -61.30 12.01 19.73
CA GLN A 240 -62.38 11.76 18.78
C GLN A 240 -63.62 11.17 19.47
N GLN A 241 -63.45 10.23 20.40
CA GLN A 241 -64.56 9.70 21.20
C GLN A 241 -65.19 10.77 22.09
N HIS A 242 -64.37 11.61 22.74
CA HIS A 242 -64.87 12.71 23.56
C HIS A 242 -65.66 13.73 22.73
N ALA A 243 -65.18 14.07 21.53
CA ALA A 243 -65.88 14.95 20.59
C ALA A 243 -67.20 14.34 20.09
N GLN A 244 -67.23 13.03 19.82
CA GLN A 244 -68.45 12.33 19.42
C GLN A 244 -69.49 12.27 20.55
N LEU A 245 -69.08 12.06 21.80
CA LEU A 245 -69.98 12.10 22.95
C LEU A 245 -70.59 13.49 23.15
N MET A 246 -69.78 14.55 23.03
CA MET A 246 -70.26 15.94 23.05
C MET A 246 -71.26 16.21 21.92
N SER A 247 -70.97 15.75 20.69
CA SER A 247 -71.89 15.91 19.55
C SER A 247 -73.21 15.15 19.74
N ASN A 248 -73.17 13.95 20.33
CA ASN A 248 -74.36 13.14 20.56
C ASN A 248 -75.23 13.68 21.72
N LEU A 249 -74.63 14.37 22.70
CA LEU A 249 -75.37 15.10 23.74
C LEU A 249 -76.10 16.32 23.15
N LEU A 250 -75.46 17.09 22.26
CA LEU A 250 -76.11 18.21 21.57
C LEU A 250 -77.25 17.79 20.62
N LYS A 251 -77.20 16.57 20.05
CA LYS A 251 -78.25 16.05 19.17
C LYS A 251 -79.45 15.43 19.90
N LYS A 252 -79.41 15.34 21.23
CA LYS A 252 -80.47 14.72 22.03
C LYS A 252 -81.47 15.72 22.60
N ASP A 253 -81.21 17.02 22.44
CA ASP A 253 -82.01 18.13 22.95
C ASP A 253 -82.85 18.83 21.85
N ASP A 254 -82.90 18.27 20.63
CA ASP A 254 -83.85 18.60 19.54
C ASP A 254 -84.81 17.41 19.31
#